data_AF-A0A947W4J3-F1
#
_entry.id   AF-A0A947W4J3-F1
#
_cell.length_a   1.000
_cell.length_b   1.000
_cell.length_c   1.000
_cell.angle_alpha   90.00
_cell.angle_beta   90.00
_cell.angle_gamma   90.00
#
_symmetry.space_group_name_H-M   'P 1'
#
loop_
_entity.id
_entity.type
_entity.pdbx_description
1 polymer ?
#
loop_
_entity_poly.entity_id
_entity_poly.type
_entity_poly.pdbx_seq_one_letter_code
_entity_poly.pdbx_strand_id
1 'polypeptide(L)'
;MSDHEKFKHMKKEMIEKNDHQYGREVEEKWGKEIYHKSQQKVSKMTKEDFDDANKLEREIIQLLIEGYALSNPASKPAQDACERHKNWLMHFWPSYSKEAHLALVDMYVQDERFKVHYDQHQEGLALFLNKSMHIYLGIENI
;
A
#
# COMPACT_ATOMS: atom_id res chain seq x y z
N MET A 1 8.23 -18.77 24.19
CA MET A 1 7.57 -18.76 22.86
C MET A 1 8.63 -18.92 21.79
N SER A 2 8.43 -19.84 20.86
CA SER A 2 9.28 -19.98 19.67
C SER A 2 9.10 -18.80 18.71
N ASP A 3 10.02 -18.60 17.78
CA ASP A 3 9.92 -17.49 16.81
C ASP A 3 8.72 -17.65 15.87
N HIS A 4 8.31 -18.89 15.59
CA HIS A 4 7.07 -19.20 14.88
C HIS A 4 5.83 -18.72 15.65
N GLU A 5 5.77 -18.96 16.96
CA GLU A 5 4.65 -18.52 17.81
C GLU A 5 4.60 -17.00 17.93
N LYS A 6 5.75 -16.34 18.07
CA LYS A 6 5.84 -14.87 18.08
C LYS A 6 5.31 -14.27 16.78
N PHE A 7 5.72 -14.80 15.64
CA PHE A 7 5.27 -14.30 14.34
C PHE A 7 3.77 -14.55 14.12
N LYS A 8 3.25 -15.71 14.54
CA LYS A 8 1.81 -15.98 14.52
C LYS A 8 1.03 -14.96 15.37
N HIS A 9 1.53 -14.65 16.57
CA HIS A 9 0.91 -13.65 17.44
C HIS A 9 0.96 -12.24 16.82
N MET A 10 2.12 -11.83 16.29
CA MET A 10 2.30 -10.55 15.60
C MET A 10 1.30 -10.36 14.46
N LYS A 11 1.11 -11.37 13.59
CA LYS A 11 0.13 -11.30 12.50
C LYS A 11 -1.30 -11.16 13.01
N LYS A 12 -1.64 -11.84 14.11
CA LYS A 12 -2.95 -11.71 14.75
C LYS A 12 -3.17 -10.27 15.24
N GLU A 13 -2.19 -9.68 15.92
CA GLU A 13 -2.27 -8.30 16.37
C GLU A 13 -2.38 -7.30 15.21
N MET A 14 -1.68 -7.54 14.09
CA MET A 14 -1.80 -6.72 12.89
C MET A 14 -3.22 -6.74 12.32
N ILE A 15 -3.81 -7.93 12.20
CA ILE A 15 -5.19 -8.15 11.72
C ILE A 15 -6.19 -7.42 12.64
N GLU A 16 -6.04 -7.56 13.96
CA GLU A 16 -6.92 -6.94 14.96
C GLU A 16 -6.80 -5.41 14.97
N LYS A 17 -5.58 -4.87 14.89
CA LYS A 17 -5.36 -3.42 14.82
C LYS A 17 -5.93 -2.84 13.53
N ASN A 18 -5.71 -3.50 12.40
CA ASN A 18 -6.25 -3.07 11.11
C ASN A 18 -7.78 -3.13 11.09
N ASP A 19 -8.38 -4.18 11.65
CA ASP A 19 -9.83 -4.31 11.77
C ASP A 19 -10.44 -3.20 12.63
N HIS A 20 -9.85 -2.94 13.79
CA HIS A 20 -10.32 -1.89 14.69
C HIS A 20 -10.24 -0.49 14.06
N GLN A 21 -9.20 -0.23 13.26
CA GLN A 21 -8.99 1.08 12.65
C GLN A 21 -9.76 1.30 11.34
N TYR A 22 -9.86 0.26 10.50
CA TYR A 22 -10.32 0.39 9.11
C TYR A 22 -11.35 -0.67 8.68
N GLY A 23 -11.65 -1.67 9.52
CA GLY A 23 -12.44 -2.85 9.13
C GLY A 23 -13.83 -2.50 8.58
N ARG A 24 -14.57 -1.61 9.27
CA ARG A 24 -15.90 -1.15 8.82
C ARG A 24 -15.83 -0.40 7.50
N GLU A 25 -14.89 0.54 7.36
CA GLU A 25 -14.70 1.33 6.13
C GLU A 25 -14.36 0.44 4.93
N VAL A 26 -13.52 -0.57 5.15
CA VAL A 26 -13.15 -1.54 4.11
C VAL A 26 -14.34 -2.43 3.73
N GLU A 27 -15.10 -2.94 4.71
CA GLU A 27 -16.29 -3.74 4.44
C GLU A 27 -17.37 -2.95 3.69
N GLU A 28 -17.60 -1.69 4.07
CA GLU A 28 -18.57 -0.80 3.40
C GLU A 28 -18.15 -0.46 1.97
N LYS A 29 -16.86 -0.19 1.74
CA LYS A 29 -16.36 0.25 0.42
C LYS A 29 -16.09 -0.91 -0.55
N TRP A 30 -15.61 -2.05 -0.06
CA TRP A 30 -15.12 -3.16 -0.89
C TRP A 30 -15.86 -4.49 -0.66
N GLY A 31 -16.77 -4.53 0.32
CA GLY A 31 -17.58 -5.69 0.62
C GLY A 31 -16.91 -6.69 1.57
N LYS A 32 -17.77 -7.40 2.30
CA LYS A 32 -17.40 -8.38 3.31
C LYS A 32 -16.50 -9.51 2.80
N GLU A 33 -16.71 -9.95 1.56
CA GLU A 33 -15.91 -11.04 0.97
C GLU A 33 -14.44 -10.61 0.75
N ILE A 34 -14.21 -9.42 0.19
CA ILE A 34 -12.86 -8.89 -0.02
C ILE A 34 -12.17 -8.65 1.33
N TYR A 35 -12.90 -8.09 2.29
CA TYR A 35 -12.42 -7.92 3.65
C TYR A 35 -11.99 -9.25 4.30
N HIS A 36 -12.81 -10.30 4.24
CA HIS A 36 -12.41 -11.60 4.82
C HIS A 36 -11.22 -12.23 4.09
N LYS A 37 -11.15 -12.11 2.76
CA LYS A 37 -10.03 -12.68 2.00
C LYS A 37 -8.71 -11.96 2.27
N SER A 38 -8.71 -10.64 2.50
CA SER A 38 -7.49 -9.91 2.87
C SER A 38 -6.99 -10.32 4.25
N GLN A 39 -7.88 -10.45 5.24
CA GLN A 39 -7.53 -10.94 6.58
C GLN A 39 -6.96 -12.37 6.53
N GLN A 40 -7.56 -13.25 5.72
CA GLN A 40 -7.02 -14.60 5.49
C GLN A 40 -5.64 -14.58 4.84
N LYS A 41 -5.39 -13.67 3.90
CA LYS A 41 -4.10 -13.54 3.24
C LYS A 41 -3.00 -13.17 4.22
N VAL A 42 -3.23 -12.17 5.08
CA VAL A 42 -2.30 -11.82 6.17
C VAL A 42 -2.12 -12.99 7.13
N SER A 43 -3.18 -13.71 7.49
CA SER A 43 -3.07 -14.85 8.41
C SER A 43 -2.14 -15.96 7.90
N LYS A 44 -2.10 -16.16 6.57
CA LYS A 44 -1.29 -17.19 5.89
C LYS A 44 0.09 -16.71 5.46
N MET A 45 0.37 -15.42 5.56
CA MET A 45 1.64 -14.81 5.18
C MET A 45 2.82 -15.49 5.88
N THR A 46 3.85 -15.85 5.13
CA THR A 46 5.10 -16.40 5.66
C THR A 46 6.00 -15.28 6.19
N LYS A 47 7.11 -15.66 6.85
CA LYS A 47 8.09 -14.67 7.31
C LYS A 47 8.76 -13.99 6.12
N GLU A 48 9.02 -14.77 5.07
CA GLU A 48 9.61 -14.37 3.81
C GLU A 48 8.70 -13.40 3.05
N ASP A 49 7.40 -13.69 2.96
CA ASP A 49 6.41 -12.78 2.34
C ASP A 49 6.37 -11.43 3.07
N PHE A 50 6.39 -11.45 4.41
CA PHE A 50 6.38 -10.25 5.23
C PHE A 50 7.68 -9.43 5.07
N ASP A 51 8.83 -10.11 5.03
CA ASP A 51 10.12 -9.45 4.84
C ASP A 51 10.25 -8.85 3.42
N ASP A 52 9.68 -9.51 2.40
CA ASP A 52 9.57 -8.98 1.05
C ASP A 52 8.65 -7.75 0.97
N ALA A 53 7.48 -7.79 1.63
CA ALA A 53 6.60 -6.63 1.74
C ALA A 53 7.30 -5.43 2.38
N ASN A 54 8.02 -5.63 3.49
CA ASN A 54 8.80 -4.56 4.14
C ASN A 54 9.93 -4.03 3.23
N LYS A 55 10.54 -4.90 2.43
CA LYS A 55 11.57 -4.50 1.47
C LYS A 55 10.97 -3.63 0.37
N LEU A 56 9.85 -4.06 -0.21
CA LEU A 56 9.14 -3.29 -1.24
C LEU A 56 8.70 -1.92 -0.71
N GLU A 57 8.19 -1.84 0.52
CA GLU A 57 7.82 -0.57 1.15
C GLU A 57 8.99 0.43 1.17
N ARG A 58 10.17 -0.01 1.64
CA ARG A 58 11.38 0.83 1.64
C ARG A 58 11.80 1.26 0.24
N GLU A 59 11.74 0.35 -0.73
CA GLU A 59 12.08 0.65 -2.13
C GLU A 59 11.09 1.64 -2.76
N ILE A 60 9.80 1.54 -2.44
CA ILE A 60 8.76 2.48 -2.89
C ILE A 60 9.09 3.88 -2.37
N ILE A 61 9.32 4.05 -1.07
CA ILE A 61 9.63 5.36 -0.48
C ILE A 61 10.89 5.96 -1.10
N GLN A 62 11.96 5.18 -1.25
CA GLN A 62 13.20 5.64 -1.87
C GLN A 62 12.98 6.15 -3.31
N LEU A 63 12.27 5.38 -4.13
CA LEU A 63 11.99 5.75 -5.52
C LEU A 63 11.03 6.94 -5.64
N LEU A 64 10.08 7.09 -4.72
CA LEU A 64 9.22 8.27 -4.66
C LEU A 64 10.02 9.52 -4.33
N ILE A 65 10.96 9.47 -3.39
CA ILE A 65 11.84 10.59 -3.07
C ILE A 65 12.68 10.99 -4.30
N GLU A 66 13.25 10.00 -5.01
CA GLU A 66 14.01 10.23 -6.24
C GLU A 66 13.15 10.86 -7.34
N GLY A 67 11.94 10.35 -7.57
CA GLY A 67 11.00 10.92 -8.54
C GLY A 67 10.54 12.33 -8.14
N TYR A 68 10.31 12.57 -6.84
CA TYR A 68 9.91 13.85 -6.30
C TYR A 68 11.00 14.91 -6.50
N ALA A 69 12.27 14.55 -6.29
CA ALA A 69 13.41 15.43 -6.55
C ALA A 69 13.50 15.87 -8.02
N LEU A 70 13.02 15.04 -8.96
CA LEU A 70 12.90 15.39 -10.38
C LEU A 70 11.65 16.22 -10.70
N SER A 71 10.75 16.40 -9.73
CA SER A 71 9.43 17.04 -9.90
C SER A 71 8.62 16.45 -11.06
N ASN A 72 8.83 15.17 -11.37
CA ASN A 72 8.25 14.52 -12.54
C ASN A 72 7.58 13.18 -12.15
N PRO A 73 6.25 13.14 -12.03
CA PRO A 73 5.51 11.93 -11.70
C PRO A 73 5.54 10.86 -12.80
N ALA A 74 5.96 11.23 -14.02
CA ALA A 74 6.20 10.30 -15.14
C ALA A 74 7.62 9.74 -15.19
N SER A 75 8.51 10.22 -14.32
CA SER A 75 9.91 9.81 -14.33
C SER A 75 10.06 8.31 -14.06
N LYS A 76 11.15 7.72 -14.56
CA LYS A 76 11.43 6.29 -14.36
C LYS A 76 11.35 5.86 -12.88
N PRO A 77 11.91 6.60 -11.90
CA PRO A 77 11.78 6.25 -10.48
C PRO A 77 10.33 6.28 -10.00
N ALA A 78 9.55 7.30 -10.38
CA ALA A 78 8.15 7.41 -9.99
C ALA A 78 7.29 6.25 -10.54
N GLN A 79 7.50 5.87 -11.80
CA GLN A 79 6.79 4.77 -12.43
C GLN A 79 7.23 3.40 -11.87
N ASP A 80 8.52 3.24 -11.52
CA ASP A 80 9.01 2.05 -10.82
C ASP A 80 8.44 1.93 -9.41
N ALA A 81 8.26 3.05 -8.70
CA ALA A 81 7.57 3.06 -7.42
C ALA A 81 6.13 2.57 -7.56
N CYS A 82 5.43 2.94 -8.64
CA CYS A 82 4.06 2.51 -8.90
C CYS A 82 3.94 0.99 -9.11
N GLU A 83 4.83 0.40 -9.93
CA GLU A 83 4.88 -1.06 -10.13
C GLU A 83 5.19 -1.78 -8.82
N ARG A 84 6.14 -1.26 -8.03
CA ARG A 84 6.50 -1.85 -6.73
C ARG A 84 5.36 -1.73 -5.73
N HIS A 85 4.62 -0.62 -5.75
CA HIS A 85 3.43 -0.44 -4.93
C HIS A 85 2.35 -1.46 -5.27
N LYS A 86 2.13 -1.76 -6.56
CA LYS A 86 1.25 -2.85 -6.98
C LYS A 86 1.73 -4.20 -6.44
N ASN A 87 3.02 -4.52 -6.53
CA ASN A 87 3.57 -5.76 -5.99
C ASN A 87 3.42 -5.84 -4.46
N TRP A 88 3.63 -4.72 -3.77
CA TRP A 88 3.41 -4.61 -2.33
C TRP A 88 1.95 -4.85 -1.96
N LEU A 89 1.00 -4.24 -2.68
CA LEU A 89 -0.43 -4.48 -2.48
C LEU A 89 -0.80 -5.94 -2.66
N MET A 90 -0.15 -6.65 -3.59
CA MET A 90 -0.41 -8.07 -3.83
C MET A 90 0.01 -8.99 -2.69
N HIS A 91 0.74 -8.51 -1.68
CA HIS A 91 0.93 -9.25 -0.42
C HIS A 91 -0.32 -9.23 0.48
N PHE A 92 -1.16 -8.20 0.35
CA PHE A 92 -2.32 -7.97 1.23
C PHE A 92 -3.66 -8.15 0.52
N TRP A 93 -3.72 -7.82 -0.77
CA TRP A 93 -4.92 -7.87 -1.58
C TRP A 93 -5.18 -9.27 -2.12
N PRO A 94 -6.43 -9.76 -2.07
CA PRO A 94 -6.75 -11.07 -2.61
C PRO A 94 -6.69 -11.12 -4.15
N SER A 95 -6.91 -9.98 -4.81
CA SER A 95 -6.84 -9.81 -6.26
C SER A 95 -6.51 -8.37 -6.61
N TYR A 96 -5.89 -8.16 -7.77
CA TYR A 96 -5.59 -6.83 -8.29
C TYR A 96 -6.70 -6.31 -9.20
N SER A 97 -7.05 -5.03 -9.07
CA SER A 97 -7.72 -4.26 -10.12
C SER A 97 -7.15 -2.84 -10.17
N LYS A 98 -7.16 -2.23 -11.36
CA LYS A 98 -6.66 -0.86 -11.54
C LYS A 98 -7.54 0.14 -10.79
N GLU A 99 -8.85 -0.09 -10.79
CA GLU A 99 -9.86 0.72 -10.15
C GLU A 99 -9.68 0.73 -8.63
N ALA A 100 -9.35 -0.43 -8.04
CA ALA A 100 -9.03 -0.52 -6.62
C ALA A 100 -7.74 0.23 -6.28
N HIS A 101 -6.70 0.07 -7.12
CA HIS A 101 -5.43 0.75 -6.92
C HIS A 101 -5.59 2.27 -6.96
N LEU A 102 -6.35 2.77 -7.94
CA LEU A 102 -6.69 4.18 -8.09
C LEU A 102 -7.47 4.70 -6.86
N ALA A 103 -8.54 4.02 -6.47
CA ALA A 103 -9.37 4.43 -5.34
C ALA A 103 -8.62 4.41 -3.99
N LEU A 104 -7.58 3.58 -3.86
CA LEU A 104 -6.71 3.56 -2.69
C LEU A 104 -5.77 4.78 -2.67
N VAL A 105 -5.09 5.06 -3.78
CA VAL A 105 -4.16 6.21 -3.83
C VAL A 105 -4.88 7.55 -3.79
N ASP A 106 -6.13 7.63 -4.25
CA ASP A 106 -6.98 8.83 -4.07
C ASP A 106 -7.33 9.04 -2.60
N MET A 107 -7.62 7.95 -1.90
CA MET A 107 -7.89 7.99 -0.47
C MET A 107 -6.67 8.45 0.35
N TYR A 108 -5.44 8.11 -0.07
CA TYR A 108 -4.21 8.56 0.61
C TYR A 108 -4.06 10.08 0.68
N VAL A 109 -4.65 10.82 -0.26
CA VAL A 109 -4.62 12.29 -0.27
C VAL A 109 -5.82 12.89 0.48
N GLN A 110 -6.93 12.14 0.58
CA GLN A 110 -8.16 12.56 1.23
C GLN A 110 -8.16 12.31 2.74
N ASP A 111 -7.43 11.31 3.20
CA ASP A 111 -7.35 10.91 4.61
C ASP A 111 -5.96 11.19 5.19
N GLU A 112 -5.93 12.11 6.15
CA GLU A 112 -4.70 12.59 6.80
C GLU A 112 -3.88 11.44 7.42
N ARG A 113 -4.54 10.35 7.87
CA ARG A 113 -3.85 9.19 8.47
C ARG A 113 -2.86 8.56 7.49
N PHE A 114 -3.25 8.46 6.23
CA PHE A 114 -2.43 7.88 5.17
C PHE A 114 -1.49 8.90 4.55
N LYS A 115 -1.91 10.16 4.46
CA LYS A 115 -1.06 11.26 3.99
C LYS A 115 0.20 11.37 4.84
N VAL A 116 0.07 11.38 6.17
CA VAL A 116 1.19 11.48 7.12
C VAL A 116 2.22 10.36 6.93
N HIS A 117 1.79 9.15 6.58
CA HIS A 117 2.69 8.02 6.37
C HIS A 117 3.71 8.27 5.24
N TYR A 118 3.30 8.94 4.16
CA TYR A 118 4.23 9.30 3.08
C TYR A 118 4.89 10.66 3.32
N ASP A 119 4.12 11.65 3.78
CA ASP A 119 4.59 13.03 3.90
C ASP A 119 5.64 13.22 5.02
N GLN A 120 5.75 12.28 5.97
CA GLN A 120 6.86 12.26 6.94
C GLN A 120 8.25 12.13 6.28
N HIS A 121 8.32 11.63 5.04
CA HIS A 121 9.57 11.49 4.29
C HIS A 121 9.87 12.72 3.42
N GLN A 122 8.83 13.38 2.92
CA GLN A 122 8.90 14.60 2.13
C GLN A 122 7.49 15.20 2.07
N GLU A 123 7.31 16.47 2.44
CA GLU A 123 6.00 17.12 2.35
C GLU A 123 5.48 17.04 0.90
N GLY A 124 4.24 16.58 0.73
CA GLY A 124 3.62 16.39 -0.58
C GLY A 124 3.87 15.03 -1.26
N LEU A 125 4.60 14.11 -0.63
CA LEU A 125 4.94 12.82 -1.23
C LEU A 125 3.71 11.93 -1.49
N ALA A 126 2.68 11.97 -0.63
CA ALA A 126 1.42 11.27 -0.87
C ALA A 126 0.73 11.74 -2.16
N LEU A 127 0.71 13.07 -2.38
CA LEU A 127 0.15 13.66 -3.60
C LEU A 127 1.01 13.30 -4.83
N PHE A 128 2.32 13.22 -4.66
CA PHE A 128 3.23 12.80 -5.73
C PHE A 128 3.00 11.33 -6.14
N LEU A 129 2.85 10.42 -5.17
CA LEU A 129 2.49 9.02 -5.44
C LEU A 129 1.13 8.95 -6.16
N ASN A 130 0.13 9.70 -5.71
CA ASN A 130 -1.19 9.76 -6.35
C ASN A 130 -1.06 10.13 -7.84
N LYS A 131 -0.42 11.27 -8.16
CA LYS A 131 -0.20 11.70 -9.55
C LYS A 131 0.56 10.67 -10.38
N SER A 132 1.63 10.10 -9.82
CA SER A 132 2.44 9.07 -10.49
C SER A 132 1.60 7.84 -10.84
N MET A 133 0.68 7.47 -9.96
CA MET A 133 -0.21 6.33 -10.15
C MET A 133 -1.30 6.59 -11.20
N HIS A 134 -1.87 7.79 -11.25
CA HIS A 134 -2.83 8.18 -12.30
C HIS A 134 -2.21 8.03 -13.69
N ILE A 135 -0.94 8.42 -13.86
CA ILE A 135 -0.17 8.21 -15.08
C ILE A 135 0.08 6.71 -15.32
N TYR A 136 0.60 5.99 -14.33
CA TYR A 136 0.92 4.56 -14.43
C TYR A 136 -0.27 3.70 -14.86
N LEU A 137 -1.47 4.03 -14.35
CA LEU A 137 -2.70 3.31 -14.68
C LEU A 137 -3.31 3.71 -16.03
N GLY A 138 -2.84 4.82 -16.62
CA GLY A 138 -3.32 5.38 -17.89
C GLY A 138 -4.58 6.24 -17.76
N ILE A 139 -4.80 6.86 -16.60
CA ILE A 139 -5.94 7.76 -16.33
C ILE A 139 -5.66 9.18 -16.83
N GLU A 140 -4.43 9.66 -16.60
CA GLU A 140 -3.96 10.95 -17.11
C GLU A 140 -2.95 10.72 -18.24
N ASN A 141 -3.19 11.37 -19.40
CA ASN A 141 -2.19 11.52 -20.45
C ASN A 141 -1.45 12.83 -20.21
N ILE A 142 -0.12 12.77 -20.18
CA ILE A 142 0.78 13.92 -20.02
C ILE A 142 1.18 14.46 -21.39
#